data_AF-S9SRU2-F1
#
_entry.id   AF-S9SRU2-F1
#
_cell.length_a   1.000
_cell.length_b   1.000
_cell.length_c   1.000
_cell.angle_alpha   90.00
_cell.angle_beta   90.00
_cell.angle_gamma   90.00
#
_symmetry.space_group_name_H-M   'P 1'
#
loop_
_entity.id
_entity.type
_entity.pdbx_description
1 polymer ?
#
loop_
_entity_poly.entity_id
_entity_poly.type
_entity_poly.pdbx_seq_one_letter_code
_entity_poly.pdbx_strand_id
1 'polypeptide(L)'
;MALNDLPDIQFVEVDVSKTVQNMIITYEAITNRKLYPADPVRLFLLSIAQIIVQQRVIINQTAKQNLLRYAQGDYLDHLGAMVETERLDAAPAMTTVRFHLSIPLSEAVLIPAGTRVSPGNETFFMTSIVGEIKPGALYTDLTCSCMTPGQGGNGFIPGQISTLVDPLPWIDRVENITESSGGTDREDDDRYRQRVYTSPERFSVAGPTGAYEYWARSANKDILDVLVWSPAPVEVEIRVLMRDGELPSSDILQAVHSACNSDRVRPLTDKVTVLAPDAVNYDIDMTYWIDSRNATDAASIQSRVQQAVETYIQWQKARIGRDINPSELIRLTMNAGARRVTVNSPAHSVVEKTQVAIAGTPKVTYGGLEDD
;
A
#
# COMPACT_ATOMS: atom_id res chain seq x y z
N MET A 1 -23.53 -9.51 17.74
CA MET A 1 -24.82 -8.79 17.71
C MET A 1 -24.76 -7.86 16.53
N ALA A 2 -25.65 -8.01 15.54
CA ALA A 2 -25.55 -7.22 14.31
C ALA A 2 -25.88 -5.75 14.60
N LEU A 3 -25.29 -4.83 13.85
CA LEU A 3 -25.49 -3.40 14.02
C LEU A 3 -26.99 -3.01 13.97
N ASN A 4 -27.78 -3.77 13.20
CA ASN A 4 -29.22 -3.60 13.00
C ASN A 4 -30.09 -4.10 14.17
N ASP A 5 -29.53 -4.94 15.05
CA ASP A 5 -30.27 -5.52 16.19
C ASP A 5 -30.33 -4.59 17.40
N LEU A 6 -29.53 -3.51 17.40
CA LEU A 6 -29.55 -2.52 18.46
C LEU A 6 -30.90 -1.76 18.50
N PRO A 7 -31.40 -1.40 19.68
CA PRO A 7 -32.59 -0.56 19.79
C PRO A 7 -32.33 0.84 19.19
N ASP A 8 -33.39 1.48 18.67
CA ASP A 8 -33.27 2.89 18.27
C ASP A 8 -32.95 3.75 19.49
N ILE A 9 -32.05 4.70 19.31
CA ILE A 9 -31.60 5.59 20.38
C ILE A 9 -32.12 7.00 20.14
N GLN A 10 -32.50 7.69 21.22
CA GLN A 10 -32.90 9.09 21.16
C GLN A 10 -32.13 9.85 22.22
N PHE A 11 -31.30 10.80 21.79
CA PHE A 11 -30.40 11.56 22.65
C PHE A 11 -31.10 12.72 23.36
N VAL A 12 -32.13 13.28 22.74
CA VAL A 12 -32.94 14.37 23.30
C VAL A 12 -34.42 14.15 23.00
N GLU A 13 -35.30 14.56 23.91
CA GLU A 13 -36.74 14.48 23.70
C GLU A 13 -37.17 15.40 22.54
N VAL A 14 -37.66 14.82 21.44
CA VAL A 14 -38.10 15.54 20.23
C VAL A 14 -39.63 15.67 20.12
N ASP A 15 -40.38 15.09 21.07
CA ASP A 15 -41.83 15.21 21.08
C ASP A 15 -42.27 16.68 21.20
N VAL A 16 -43.01 17.14 20.19
CA VAL A 16 -43.50 18.51 20.06
C VAL A 16 -44.44 18.86 21.21
N SER A 17 -45.38 17.96 21.52
CA SER A 17 -46.40 18.18 22.53
C SER A 17 -45.78 18.30 23.92
N LYS A 18 -44.84 17.41 24.26
CA LYS A 18 -44.13 17.47 25.53
C LYS A 18 -43.29 18.72 25.66
N THR A 19 -42.62 19.15 24.59
CA THR A 19 -41.80 20.37 24.61
C THR A 19 -42.66 21.61 24.83
N VAL A 20 -43.78 21.72 24.09
CA VAL A 20 -44.76 22.80 24.25
C VAL A 20 -45.37 22.79 25.65
N GLN A 21 -45.81 21.64 26.14
CA GLN A 21 -46.40 21.50 27.48
C GLN A 21 -45.40 21.91 28.56
N ASN A 22 -44.15 21.46 28.47
CA ASN A 22 -43.11 21.81 29.43
C ASN A 22 -42.87 23.33 29.46
N MET A 23 -42.81 23.99 28.30
CA MET A 23 -42.67 25.44 28.23
C MET A 23 -43.84 26.19 28.87
N ILE A 24 -45.08 25.76 28.60
CA ILE A 24 -46.27 26.37 29.20
C ILE A 24 -46.27 26.16 30.71
N ILE A 25 -46.10 24.91 31.17
CA ILE A 25 -46.09 24.57 32.61
C ILE A 25 -45.01 25.37 33.35
N THR A 26 -43.81 25.46 32.77
CA THR A 26 -42.71 26.23 33.37
C THR A 26 -43.06 27.70 33.49
N TYR A 27 -43.63 28.31 32.45
CA TYR A 27 -44.05 29.72 32.50
C TYR A 27 -45.15 29.96 33.53
N GLU A 28 -46.19 29.11 33.55
CA GLU A 28 -47.31 29.21 34.49
C GLU A 28 -46.83 29.07 35.94
N ALA A 29 -45.86 28.18 36.19
CA ALA A 29 -45.28 27.97 37.51
C ALA A 29 -44.49 29.19 38.02
N ILE A 30 -43.70 29.82 37.15
CA ILE A 30 -42.88 30.99 37.52
C ILE A 30 -43.75 32.24 37.73
N THR A 31 -44.73 32.45 36.85
CA THR A 31 -45.57 33.66 36.86
C THR A 31 -46.81 33.54 37.73
N ASN A 32 -47.09 32.34 38.23
CA ASN A 32 -48.32 31.98 38.95
C ASN A 32 -49.60 32.40 38.19
N ARG A 33 -49.55 32.36 36.85
CA ARG A 33 -50.64 32.76 35.96
C ARG A 33 -50.97 31.62 35.00
N LYS A 34 -52.26 31.34 34.82
CA LYS A 34 -52.75 30.37 33.82
C LYS A 34 -52.86 30.98 32.42
N LEU A 35 -52.43 30.23 31.41
CA LEU A 35 -52.41 30.65 30.00
C LEU A 35 -53.46 29.89 29.16
N TYR A 36 -54.48 30.61 28.71
CA TYR A 36 -55.52 30.06 27.84
C TYR A 36 -55.06 29.96 26.37
N PRO A 37 -55.70 29.11 25.53
CA PRO A 37 -55.28 28.87 24.15
C PRO A 37 -55.09 30.13 23.28
N ALA A 38 -55.93 31.16 23.47
CA ALA A 38 -55.87 32.41 22.70
C ALA A 38 -55.03 33.52 23.36
N ASP A 39 -54.32 33.22 24.46
CA ASP A 39 -53.49 34.21 25.15
C ASP A 39 -52.29 34.62 24.28
N PRO A 40 -52.04 35.93 24.03
CA PRO A 40 -50.90 36.39 23.24
C PRO A 40 -49.55 35.86 23.75
N VAL A 41 -49.39 35.69 25.07
CA VAL A 41 -48.17 35.13 25.67
C VAL A 41 -48.02 33.67 25.29
N ARG A 42 -49.12 32.90 25.26
CA ARG A 42 -49.09 31.50 24.83
C ARG A 42 -48.71 31.39 23.36
N LEU A 43 -49.29 32.22 22.49
CA LEU A 43 -48.92 32.26 21.07
C LEU A 43 -47.44 32.59 20.87
N PHE A 44 -46.89 33.50 21.68
CA PHE A 44 -45.46 33.80 21.68
C PHE A 44 -44.60 32.62 22.18
N LEU A 45 -45.01 31.93 23.25
CA LEU A 45 -44.30 30.72 23.71
C LEU A 45 -44.35 29.60 22.67
N LEU A 46 -45.44 29.46 21.92
CA LEU A 46 -45.56 28.48 20.85
C LEU A 46 -44.59 28.75 19.70
N SER A 47 -44.36 30.02 19.33
CA SER A 47 -43.37 30.34 18.29
C SER A 47 -41.94 29.98 18.74
N ILE A 48 -41.59 30.22 20.01
CA ILE A 48 -40.31 29.79 20.58
C ILE A 48 -40.24 28.27 20.66
N ALA A 49 -41.31 27.60 21.08
CA ALA A 49 -41.36 26.15 21.18
C ALA A 49 -41.08 25.48 19.83
N GLN A 50 -41.59 26.05 18.73
CA GLN A 50 -41.32 25.54 17.39
C GLN A 50 -39.82 25.60 17.04
N ILE A 51 -39.14 26.70 17.38
CA ILE A 51 -37.69 26.82 17.19
C ILE A 51 -36.95 25.78 18.06
N ILE A 52 -37.32 25.64 19.33
CA ILE A 52 -36.69 24.67 20.25
C ILE A 52 -36.88 23.23 19.77
N VAL A 53 -38.07 22.88 19.27
CA VAL A 53 -38.34 21.57 18.68
C VAL A 53 -37.45 21.31 17.48
N GLN A 54 -37.33 22.28 16.55
CA GLN A 54 -36.42 22.15 15.40
C GLN A 54 -34.96 21.95 15.86
N GLN A 55 -34.51 22.71 16.85
CA GLN A 55 -33.17 22.56 17.41
C GLN A 55 -32.97 21.18 18.05
N ARG A 56 -33.95 20.65 18.79
CA ARG A 56 -33.88 19.30 19.38
C ARG A 56 -33.82 18.21 18.31
N VAL A 57 -34.56 18.35 17.22
CA VAL A 57 -34.47 17.43 16.08
C VAL A 57 -33.07 17.45 15.47
N ILE A 58 -32.51 18.64 15.22
CA ILE A 58 -31.15 18.80 14.68
C ILE A 58 -30.12 18.18 15.64
N ILE A 59 -30.20 18.50 16.94
CA ILE A 59 -29.29 17.96 17.97
C ILE A 59 -29.36 16.43 17.99
N ASN A 60 -30.57 15.85 17.97
CA ASN A 60 -30.73 14.40 17.94
C ASN A 60 -30.11 13.79 16.68
N GLN A 61 -30.33 14.41 15.52
CA GLN A 61 -29.77 13.94 14.26
C GLN A 61 -28.24 14.03 14.26
N THR A 62 -27.67 15.17 14.67
CA THR A 62 -26.22 15.36 14.79
C THR A 62 -25.60 14.35 15.75
N ALA A 63 -26.24 14.09 16.90
CA ALA A 63 -25.77 13.08 17.83
C ALA A 63 -25.79 11.67 17.20
N LYS A 64 -26.87 11.32 16.49
CA LYS A 64 -26.97 10.05 15.75
C LYS A 64 -25.86 9.90 14.70
N GLN A 65 -25.46 10.96 13.99
CA GLN A 65 -24.39 10.89 12.98
C GLN A 65 -23.02 10.47 13.56
N ASN A 66 -22.79 10.58 14.86
CA ASN A 66 -21.56 10.08 15.51
C ASN A 66 -21.57 8.57 15.77
N LEU A 67 -22.70 7.89 15.55
CA LEU A 67 -22.82 6.45 15.71
C LEU A 67 -22.85 5.78 14.35
N LEU A 68 -22.01 4.77 14.16
CA LEU A 68 -21.85 4.04 12.90
C LEU A 68 -23.19 3.59 12.29
N ARG A 69 -24.15 3.20 13.11
CA ARG A 69 -25.49 2.76 12.68
C ARG A 69 -26.26 3.81 11.89
N TYR A 70 -26.19 5.08 12.29
CA TYR A 70 -27.01 6.15 11.73
C TYR A 70 -26.24 7.10 10.82
N ALA A 71 -24.90 7.03 10.86
CA ALA A 71 -24.04 7.86 10.04
C ALA A 71 -24.31 7.64 8.54
N GLN A 72 -24.32 8.75 7.80
CA GLN A 72 -24.54 8.80 6.36
C GLN A 72 -23.58 9.80 5.71
N GLY A 73 -23.29 9.60 4.41
CA GLY A 73 -22.41 10.47 3.63
C GLY A 73 -21.08 10.75 4.33
N ASP A 74 -20.66 12.03 4.36
CA ASP A 74 -19.36 12.45 4.90
C ASP A 74 -19.17 12.09 6.38
N TYR A 75 -20.24 12.04 7.18
CA TYR A 75 -20.14 11.62 8.59
C TYR A 75 -19.71 10.15 8.69
N LEU A 76 -20.23 9.29 7.83
CA LEU A 76 -19.85 7.88 7.76
C LEU A 76 -18.40 7.74 7.26
N ASP A 77 -17.99 8.58 6.30
CA ASP A 77 -16.63 8.60 5.77
C ASP A 77 -15.61 8.98 6.86
N HIS A 78 -15.93 9.97 7.71
CA HIS A 78 -15.10 10.30 8.88
C HIS A 78 -15.01 9.16 9.91
N LEU A 79 -16.11 8.43 10.16
CA LEU A 79 -16.08 7.27 11.05
C LEU A 79 -15.25 6.12 10.46
N GLY A 80 -15.34 5.88 9.15
CA GLY A 80 -14.52 4.88 8.47
C GLY A 80 -13.04 5.23 8.46
N ALA A 81 -12.69 6.52 8.32
CA ALA A 81 -11.31 6.99 8.41
C ALA A 81 -10.65 6.67 9.76
N MET A 82 -11.40 6.68 10.87
CA MET A 82 -10.88 6.31 12.20
C MET A 82 -10.39 4.85 12.29
N VAL A 83 -10.87 3.98 11.40
CA VAL A 83 -10.51 2.56 11.31
C VAL A 83 -9.83 2.24 9.98
N GLU A 84 -9.19 3.25 9.37
CA GLU A 84 -8.42 3.14 8.13
C GLU A 84 -9.19 2.44 7.00
N THR A 85 -10.51 2.70 6.94
CA THR A 85 -11.41 2.12 5.95
C THR A 85 -12.03 3.22 5.13
N GLU A 86 -11.41 3.54 4.00
CA GLU A 86 -11.92 4.52 3.04
C GLU A 86 -13.07 3.94 2.21
N ARG A 87 -13.96 4.80 1.74
CA ARG A 87 -15.05 4.41 0.84
C ARG A 87 -14.48 4.11 -0.53
N LEU A 88 -15.01 3.09 -1.20
CA LEU A 88 -14.59 2.79 -2.56
C LEU A 88 -15.17 3.83 -3.53
N ASP A 89 -14.30 4.47 -4.27
CA ASP A 89 -14.67 5.35 -5.38
C ASP A 89 -15.25 4.54 -6.55
N ALA A 90 -15.86 5.26 -7.49
CA ALA A 90 -16.35 4.66 -8.71
C ALA A 90 -15.19 4.03 -9.50
N ALA A 91 -15.39 2.80 -9.98
CA ALA A 91 -14.43 2.07 -10.77
C ALA A 91 -14.83 2.07 -12.26
N PRO A 92 -13.88 2.18 -13.20
CA PRO A 92 -14.17 2.10 -14.61
C PRO A 92 -14.41 0.66 -15.07
N ALA A 93 -15.29 0.49 -16.06
CA ALA A 93 -15.45 -0.77 -16.75
C ALA A 93 -14.18 -1.12 -17.54
N MET A 94 -13.84 -2.40 -17.59
CA MET A 94 -12.68 -2.92 -18.29
C MET A 94 -13.10 -3.94 -19.34
N THR A 95 -12.34 -4.00 -20.44
CA THR A 95 -12.48 -5.01 -21.48
C THR A 95 -11.14 -5.26 -22.14
N THR A 96 -10.95 -6.46 -22.70
CA THR A 96 -9.82 -6.74 -23.60
C THR A 96 -10.22 -6.39 -25.03
N VAL A 97 -9.37 -5.60 -25.70
CA VAL A 97 -9.53 -5.14 -27.08
C VAL A 97 -8.38 -5.68 -27.92
N ARG A 98 -8.74 -6.30 -29.04
CA ARG A 98 -7.80 -6.77 -30.04
C ARG A 98 -7.55 -5.69 -31.07
N PHE A 99 -6.28 -5.41 -31.32
CA PHE A 99 -5.83 -4.49 -32.36
C PHE A 99 -5.27 -5.31 -33.53
N HIS A 100 -5.78 -5.09 -34.73
CA HIS A 100 -5.42 -5.87 -35.92
C HIS A 100 -4.56 -5.07 -36.90
N LEU A 101 -3.60 -5.74 -37.53
CA LEU A 101 -2.91 -5.28 -38.74
C LEU A 101 -3.56 -5.90 -39.97
N SER A 102 -3.64 -5.15 -41.09
CA SER A 102 -4.11 -5.71 -42.37
C SER A 102 -3.10 -6.71 -42.95
N ILE A 103 -1.81 -6.55 -42.63
CA ILE A 103 -0.70 -7.39 -43.10
C ILE A 103 0.32 -7.62 -41.97
N PRO A 104 1.01 -8.77 -41.94
CA PRO A 104 2.08 -9.00 -40.98
C PRO A 104 3.30 -8.13 -41.37
N LEU A 105 3.87 -7.43 -40.40
CA LEU A 105 5.05 -6.57 -40.61
C LEU A 105 6.32 -7.24 -40.06
N SER A 106 7.45 -6.90 -40.65
CA SER A 106 8.78 -7.37 -40.21
C SER A 106 9.31 -6.63 -38.98
N GLU A 107 8.67 -5.53 -38.60
CA GLU A 107 8.98 -4.71 -37.43
C GLU A 107 7.81 -4.73 -36.45
N ALA A 108 8.08 -4.48 -35.16
CA ALA A 108 7.05 -4.40 -34.14
C ALA A 108 6.24 -3.11 -34.31
N VAL A 109 4.91 -3.19 -34.18
CA VAL A 109 4.03 -2.02 -34.15
C VAL A 109 3.66 -1.70 -32.70
N LEU A 110 3.97 -0.49 -32.27
CA LEU A 110 3.66 -0.02 -30.92
C LEU A 110 2.26 0.60 -30.86
N ILE A 111 1.53 0.27 -29.81
CA ILE A 111 0.26 0.88 -29.43
C ILE A 111 0.52 1.67 -28.14
N PRO A 112 0.57 3.01 -28.20
CA PRO A 112 0.81 3.83 -27.03
C PRO A 112 -0.21 3.55 -25.91
N ALA A 113 0.24 3.67 -24.65
CA ALA A 113 -0.68 3.83 -23.54
C ALA A 113 -1.50 5.10 -23.76
N GLY A 114 -2.79 5.06 -23.45
CA GLY A 114 -3.66 6.19 -23.73
C GLY A 114 -4.41 6.14 -25.07
N THR A 115 -4.22 5.09 -25.89
CA THR A 115 -4.93 4.95 -27.17
C THR A 115 -6.42 4.70 -26.91
N ARG A 116 -7.31 5.51 -27.51
CA ARG A 116 -8.76 5.45 -27.28
C ARG A 116 -9.50 4.63 -28.33
N VAL A 117 -10.46 3.83 -27.86
CA VAL A 117 -11.41 3.05 -28.66
C VAL A 117 -12.83 3.27 -28.13
N SER A 118 -13.84 3.16 -28.99
CA SER A 118 -15.24 3.48 -28.66
C SER A 118 -16.20 2.48 -29.33
N PRO A 119 -17.38 2.24 -28.72
CA PRO A 119 -18.47 1.53 -29.38
C PRO A 119 -19.28 2.42 -30.35
N GLY A 120 -18.80 3.63 -30.66
CA GLY A 120 -19.43 4.55 -31.61
C GLY A 120 -20.39 5.57 -30.96
N ASN A 121 -20.36 5.67 -29.63
CA ASN A 121 -21.09 6.66 -28.85
C ASN A 121 -20.10 7.55 -28.05
N GLU A 122 -20.59 8.34 -27.10
CA GLU A 122 -19.75 9.20 -26.24
C GLU A 122 -18.97 8.43 -25.15
N THR A 123 -19.01 7.10 -25.15
CA THR A 123 -18.21 6.26 -24.24
C THR A 123 -16.85 5.94 -24.88
N PHE A 124 -15.78 6.15 -24.12
CA PHE A 124 -14.42 5.92 -24.56
C PHE A 124 -13.70 4.95 -23.61
N PHE A 125 -13.01 3.99 -24.18
CA PHE A 125 -12.11 3.08 -23.49
C PHE A 125 -10.68 3.38 -23.92
N MET A 126 -9.73 3.21 -23.01
CA MET A 126 -8.35 3.63 -23.22
C MET A 126 -7.39 2.53 -22.77
N THR A 127 -6.31 2.31 -23.53
CA THR A 127 -5.26 1.34 -23.17
C THR A 127 -4.53 1.76 -21.89
N SER A 128 -4.43 0.87 -20.90
CA SER A 128 -3.77 1.17 -19.62
C SER A 128 -2.25 1.09 -19.68
N ILE A 129 -1.71 0.32 -20.63
CA ILE A 129 -0.27 0.11 -20.84
C ILE A 129 0.08 0.24 -22.32
N VAL A 130 1.36 0.43 -22.61
CA VAL A 130 1.89 0.34 -23.98
C VAL A 130 1.79 -1.12 -24.42
N GLY A 131 1.17 -1.33 -25.59
CA GLY A 131 1.11 -2.63 -26.24
C GLY A 131 2.04 -2.72 -27.43
N GLU A 132 2.42 -3.93 -27.81
CA GLU A 132 3.17 -4.19 -29.04
C GLU A 132 2.53 -5.34 -29.83
N ILE A 133 2.49 -5.20 -31.15
CA ILE A 133 2.27 -6.29 -32.09
C ILE A 133 3.65 -6.75 -32.54
N LYS A 134 4.02 -7.98 -32.17
CA LYS A 134 5.33 -8.55 -32.47
C LYS A 134 5.52 -8.72 -33.98
N PRO A 135 6.77 -8.69 -34.49
CA PRO A 135 7.06 -9.00 -35.89
C PRO A 135 6.41 -10.31 -36.33
N GLY A 136 5.76 -10.31 -37.49
CA GLY A 136 5.04 -11.46 -38.03
C GLY A 136 3.68 -11.77 -37.39
N ALA A 137 3.31 -11.12 -36.28
CA ALA A 137 1.98 -11.23 -35.69
C ALA A 137 0.99 -10.30 -36.41
N LEU A 138 -0.28 -10.70 -36.43
CA LEU A 138 -1.37 -9.92 -37.04
C LEU A 138 -2.20 -9.13 -36.03
N TYR A 139 -2.05 -9.42 -34.74
CA TYR A 139 -2.81 -8.77 -33.70
C TYR A 139 -2.10 -8.78 -32.35
N THR A 140 -2.58 -7.94 -31.45
CA THR A 140 -2.27 -7.99 -30.01
C THR A 140 -3.52 -7.65 -29.21
N ASP A 141 -3.61 -8.22 -28.00
CA ASP A 141 -4.77 -8.08 -27.11
C ASP A 141 -4.36 -7.21 -25.92
N LEU A 142 -5.06 -6.09 -25.72
CA LEU A 142 -4.76 -5.13 -24.67
C LEU A 142 -5.97 -4.88 -23.79
N THR A 143 -5.74 -4.74 -22.49
CA THR A 143 -6.78 -4.30 -21.57
C THR A 143 -7.02 -2.80 -21.74
N CYS A 144 -8.28 -2.45 -21.96
CA CYS A 144 -8.76 -1.08 -22.04
C CYS A 144 -9.75 -0.80 -20.90
N SER A 145 -9.61 0.37 -20.28
CA SER A 145 -10.50 0.86 -19.21
C SER A 145 -11.35 2.02 -19.71
N CYS A 146 -12.62 2.08 -19.33
CA CYS A 146 -13.52 3.19 -19.61
C CYS A 146 -12.98 4.48 -18.98
N MET A 147 -13.04 5.60 -19.71
CA MET A 147 -12.60 6.90 -19.21
C MET A 147 -13.54 7.49 -18.16
N THR A 148 -14.83 7.14 -18.22
CA THR A 148 -15.82 7.54 -17.22
C THR A 148 -16.03 6.38 -16.25
N PRO A 149 -15.65 6.52 -14.97
CA PRO A 149 -15.95 5.53 -13.96
C PRO A 149 -17.46 5.37 -13.73
N GLY A 150 -17.89 4.18 -13.32
CA GLY A 150 -19.29 3.86 -13.08
C GLY A 150 -19.83 2.75 -13.99
N GLN A 151 -21.12 2.45 -13.84
CA GLN A 151 -21.76 1.33 -14.53
C GLN A 151 -21.99 1.57 -16.04
N GLY A 152 -21.91 2.81 -16.51
CA GLY A 152 -22.20 3.18 -17.91
C GLY A 152 -21.27 2.54 -18.96
N GLY A 153 -20.10 2.05 -18.55
CA GLY A 153 -19.17 1.33 -19.43
C GLY A 153 -19.38 -0.18 -19.49
N ASN A 154 -20.35 -0.75 -18.78
CA ASN A 154 -20.59 -2.20 -18.74
C ASN A 154 -21.52 -2.69 -19.87
N GLY A 155 -21.44 -3.98 -20.17
CA GLY A 155 -22.40 -4.67 -21.02
C GLY A 155 -22.16 -4.54 -22.53
N PHE A 156 -21.01 -4.02 -22.95
CA PHE A 156 -20.63 -4.04 -24.36
C PHE A 156 -20.12 -5.43 -24.72
N ILE A 157 -20.91 -6.20 -25.46
CA ILE A 157 -20.56 -7.57 -25.89
C ILE A 157 -19.42 -7.54 -26.92
N PRO A 158 -18.69 -8.66 -27.11
CA PRO A 158 -17.60 -8.73 -28.08
C PRO A 158 -17.98 -8.21 -29.48
N GLY A 159 -17.11 -7.40 -30.07
CA GLY A 159 -17.30 -6.75 -31.37
C GLY A 159 -18.03 -5.41 -31.35
N GLN A 160 -18.61 -4.98 -30.22
CA GLN A 160 -19.31 -3.68 -30.15
C GLN A 160 -18.37 -2.49 -30.01
N ILE A 161 -17.24 -2.65 -29.32
CA ILE A 161 -16.20 -1.63 -29.18
C ILE A 161 -15.26 -1.79 -30.36
N SER A 162 -15.62 -1.19 -31.50
CA SER A 162 -14.94 -1.41 -32.79
C SER A 162 -14.39 -0.15 -33.45
N THR A 163 -14.59 1.03 -32.85
CA THR A 163 -14.14 2.29 -33.43
C THR A 163 -12.81 2.71 -32.79
N LEU A 164 -11.77 2.85 -33.61
CA LEU A 164 -10.50 3.43 -33.18
C LEU A 164 -10.62 4.97 -33.23
N VAL A 165 -10.52 5.62 -32.07
CA VAL A 165 -10.71 7.08 -31.95
C VAL A 165 -9.41 7.83 -32.22
N ASP A 166 -8.28 7.27 -31.79
CA ASP A 166 -6.94 7.78 -32.06
C ASP A 166 -6.30 6.93 -33.17
N PRO A 167 -6.24 7.42 -34.43
CA PRO A 167 -5.73 6.62 -35.54
C PRO A 167 -4.26 6.27 -35.32
N LEU A 168 -3.94 4.98 -35.40
CA LEU A 168 -2.58 4.47 -35.31
C LEU A 168 -2.11 3.97 -36.68
N PRO A 169 -0.84 4.19 -37.05
CA PRO A 169 -0.29 3.62 -38.27
C PRO A 169 -0.45 2.09 -38.29
N TRP A 170 -0.82 1.54 -39.45
CA TRP A 170 -0.91 0.10 -39.72
C TRP A 170 -2.03 -0.67 -39.01
N ILE A 171 -2.68 -0.09 -37.99
CA ILE A 171 -3.87 -0.69 -37.36
C ILE A 171 -5.08 -0.54 -38.28
N ASP A 172 -5.64 -1.67 -38.70
CA ASP A 172 -6.76 -1.78 -39.64
C ASP A 172 -8.12 -1.71 -38.94
N ARG A 173 -8.25 -2.47 -37.85
CA ARG A 173 -9.47 -2.56 -37.06
C ARG A 173 -9.17 -2.87 -35.61
N VAL A 174 -10.13 -2.53 -34.76
CA VAL A 174 -10.14 -2.91 -33.35
C VAL A 174 -11.47 -3.58 -33.03
N GLU A 175 -11.46 -4.51 -32.09
CA GLU A 175 -12.69 -5.10 -31.54
C GLU A 175 -12.46 -5.56 -30.10
N ASN A 176 -13.44 -5.34 -29.21
CA ASN A 176 -13.40 -6.03 -27.92
C ASN A 176 -13.66 -7.52 -28.09
N ILE A 177 -12.87 -8.34 -27.42
CA ILE A 177 -13.01 -9.81 -27.44
C ILE A 177 -13.71 -10.35 -26.19
N THR A 178 -13.82 -9.52 -25.15
CA THR A 178 -14.56 -9.80 -23.92
C THR A 178 -15.71 -8.81 -23.76
N GLU A 179 -16.75 -9.20 -23.02
CA GLU A 179 -17.77 -8.26 -22.59
C GLU A 179 -17.18 -7.23 -21.60
N SER A 180 -17.52 -5.96 -21.76
CA SER A 180 -17.06 -4.93 -20.82
C SER A 180 -17.75 -5.09 -19.46
N SER A 181 -16.95 -5.11 -18.40
CA SER A 181 -17.45 -5.35 -17.04
C SER A 181 -16.56 -4.73 -15.97
N GLY A 182 -17.02 -4.73 -14.72
CA GLY A 182 -16.26 -4.21 -13.57
C GLY A 182 -16.43 -2.72 -13.31
N GLY A 183 -17.22 -2.00 -14.12
CA GLY A 183 -17.60 -0.63 -13.85
C GLY A 183 -18.60 -0.56 -12.69
N THR A 184 -18.28 0.18 -11.65
CA THR A 184 -19.14 0.30 -10.46
C THR A 184 -19.21 1.75 -10.02
N ASP A 185 -20.37 2.19 -9.53
CA ASP A 185 -20.50 3.53 -8.97
C ASP A 185 -19.82 3.61 -7.60
N ARG A 186 -19.68 4.83 -7.07
CA ARG A 186 -19.19 5.05 -5.70
C ARG A 186 -20.03 4.23 -4.72
N GLU A 187 -19.38 3.62 -3.76
CA GLU A 187 -20.03 2.71 -2.83
C GLU A 187 -21.14 3.38 -1.99
N ASP A 188 -22.25 2.67 -1.80
CA ASP A 188 -23.38 3.12 -1.00
C ASP A 188 -23.11 3.06 0.52
N ASP A 189 -23.88 3.83 1.29
CA ASP A 189 -23.72 3.93 2.74
C ASP A 189 -23.93 2.60 3.47
N ASP A 190 -24.82 1.72 3.00
CA ASP A 190 -25.13 0.47 3.70
C ASP A 190 -23.98 -0.54 3.55
N ARG A 191 -23.46 -0.70 2.33
CA ARG A 191 -22.27 -1.53 2.07
C ARG A 191 -21.03 -0.97 2.75
N TYR A 192 -20.82 0.34 2.65
CA TYR A 192 -19.67 0.98 3.28
C TYR A 192 -19.73 0.84 4.80
N ARG A 193 -20.88 1.10 5.43
CA ARG A 193 -21.09 0.91 6.87
C ARG A 193 -20.80 -0.51 7.31
N GLN A 194 -21.26 -1.50 6.53
CA GLN A 194 -20.96 -2.90 6.84
C GLN A 194 -19.45 -3.17 6.76
N ARG A 195 -18.74 -2.63 5.76
CA ARG A 195 -17.27 -2.78 5.68
C ARG A 195 -16.58 -2.12 6.87
N VAL A 196 -16.98 -0.90 7.25
CA VAL A 196 -16.46 -0.20 8.44
C VAL A 196 -16.75 -0.99 9.72
N TYR A 197 -17.93 -1.60 9.83
CA TYR A 197 -18.26 -2.45 10.98
C TYR A 197 -17.38 -3.71 11.07
N THR A 198 -17.08 -4.34 9.93
CA THR A 198 -16.21 -5.52 9.86
C THR A 198 -14.72 -5.18 9.81
N SER A 199 -14.33 -3.94 9.57
CA SER A 199 -12.93 -3.56 9.39
C SER A 199 -12.04 -3.90 10.59
N PRO A 200 -12.53 -3.93 11.85
CA PRO A 200 -11.71 -4.41 12.95
C PRO A 200 -11.20 -5.84 12.78
N GLU A 201 -11.90 -6.69 12.03
CA GLU A 201 -11.47 -8.06 11.71
C GLU A 201 -10.23 -8.09 10.79
N ARG A 202 -9.92 -6.97 10.10
CA ARG A 202 -8.72 -6.83 9.26
C ARG A 202 -7.46 -6.63 10.09
N PHE A 203 -7.57 -6.16 11.34
CA PHE A 203 -6.44 -6.10 12.26
C PHE A 203 -6.05 -7.55 12.61
N SER A 204 -5.21 -8.15 11.76
CA SER A 204 -4.93 -9.58 11.80
C SER A 204 -4.29 -9.98 13.14
N VAL A 205 -5.04 -10.81 13.88
CA VAL A 205 -4.61 -11.58 15.05
C VAL A 205 -3.89 -12.89 14.68
N ALA A 206 -3.69 -13.16 13.38
CA ALA A 206 -3.11 -14.41 12.87
C ALA A 206 -1.60 -14.32 12.57
N GLY A 207 -0.91 -13.28 13.05
CA GLY A 207 0.55 -13.18 13.02
C GLY A 207 1.18 -13.18 11.62
N PRO A 208 0.75 -12.29 10.69
CA PRO A 208 1.40 -12.20 9.39
C PRO A 208 2.88 -11.80 9.57
N THR A 209 3.74 -12.19 8.62
CA THR A 209 5.19 -11.88 8.61
C THR A 209 5.49 -10.44 9.00
N GLY A 210 4.81 -9.47 8.37
CA GLY A 210 5.02 -8.05 8.64
C GLY A 210 4.63 -7.58 10.05
N ALA A 211 3.72 -8.27 10.74
CA ALA A 211 3.39 -7.95 12.13
C ALA A 211 4.55 -8.33 13.06
N TYR A 212 5.13 -9.51 12.88
CA TYR A 212 6.31 -9.92 13.65
C TYR A 212 7.53 -9.03 13.35
N GLU A 213 7.74 -8.63 12.09
CA GLU A 213 8.77 -7.65 11.74
C GLU A 213 8.56 -6.31 12.45
N TYR A 214 7.31 -5.82 12.50
CA TYR A 214 6.97 -4.60 13.21
C TYR A 214 7.25 -4.69 14.71
N TRP A 215 6.81 -5.76 15.37
CA TRP A 215 7.02 -5.93 16.81
C TRP A 215 8.49 -6.14 17.16
N ALA A 216 9.24 -6.87 16.32
CA ALA A 216 10.67 -7.03 16.47
C ALA A 216 11.40 -5.69 16.37
N ARG A 217 11.12 -4.88 15.34
CA ARG A 217 11.70 -3.53 15.18
C ARG A 217 11.28 -2.56 16.29
N SER A 218 10.10 -2.74 16.86
CA SER A 218 9.61 -1.93 17.98
C SER A 218 10.35 -2.23 19.30
N ALA A 219 10.93 -3.42 19.45
CA ALA A 219 11.68 -3.79 20.65
C ALA A 219 13.02 -3.05 20.76
N ASN A 220 13.66 -2.73 19.62
CA ASN A 220 14.91 -1.95 19.60
C ASN A 220 15.06 -1.18 18.27
N LYS A 221 15.25 0.14 18.37
CA LYS A 221 15.40 1.06 17.24
C LYS A 221 16.64 0.81 16.37
N ASP A 222 17.65 0.10 16.89
CA ASP A 222 18.89 -0.19 16.19
C ASP A 222 18.84 -1.50 15.40
N ILE A 223 17.66 -2.14 15.32
CA ILE A 223 17.44 -3.28 14.42
C ILE A 223 17.38 -2.80 12.97
N LEU A 224 18.34 -3.24 12.16
CA LEU A 224 18.46 -2.90 10.74
C LEU A 224 17.55 -3.78 9.89
N ASP A 225 17.61 -5.09 10.09
CA ASP A 225 16.89 -6.07 9.28
C ASP A 225 16.26 -7.17 10.15
N VAL A 226 15.12 -7.70 9.70
CA VAL A 226 14.40 -8.77 10.39
C VAL A 226 13.93 -9.77 9.35
N LEU A 227 14.24 -11.04 9.56
CA LEU A 227 13.69 -12.16 8.81
C LEU A 227 12.64 -12.85 9.67
N VAL A 228 11.43 -13.03 9.16
CA VAL A 228 10.40 -13.85 9.80
C VAL A 228 9.99 -14.96 8.85
N TRP A 229 10.06 -16.21 9.31
CA TRP A 229 9.65 -17.36 8.52
C TRP A 229 9.18 -18.52 9.40
N SER A 230 8.58 -19.54 8.77
CA SER A 230 8.07 -20.72 9.47
C SER A 230 8.81 -21.99 9.02
N PRO A 231 9.69 -22.57 9.85
CA PRO A 231 10.41 -23.81 9.55
C PRO A 231 9.51 -25.05 9.55
N ALA A 232 8.49 -25.06 10.40
CA ALA A 232 7.51 -26.12 10.52
C ALA A 232 6.15 -25.52 10.91
N PRO A 233 5.03 -26.24 10.70
CA PRO A 233 3.72 -25.76 11.13
C PRO A 233 3.76 -25.31 12.60
N VAL A 234 3.20 -24.13 12.87
CA VAL A 234 3.09 -23.54 14.21
C VAL A 234 4.41 -22.97 14.77
N GLU A 235 5.54 -23.12 14.07
CA GLU A 235 6.82 -22.51 14.46
C GLU A 235 7.05 -21.19 13.73
N VAL A 236 7.35 -20.14 14.49
CA VAL A 236 7.69 -18.82 13.96
C VAL A 236 9.12 -18.51 14.37
N GLU A 237 10.03 -18.51 13.40
CA GLU A 237 11.43 -18.15 13.61
C GLU A 237 11.66 -16.71 13.15
N ILE A 238 12.20 -15.90 14.07
CA ILE A 238 12.54 -14.50 13.84
C ILE A 238 14.07 -14.37 13.95
N ARG A 239 14.71 -13.83 12.91
CA ARG A 239 16.13 -13.46 12.97
C ARG A 239 16.31 -11.97 12.88
N VAL A 240 17.18 -11.45 13.73
CA VAL A 240 17.34 -10.00 13.91
C VAL A 240 18.78 -9.61 13.62
N LEU A 241 18.97 -8.59 12.79
CA LEU A 241 20.26 -8.02 12.46
C LEU A 241 20.31 -6.56 12.92
N MET A 242 21.39 -6.18 13.59
CA MET A 242 21.56 -4.83 14.13
C MET A 242 22.10 -3.86 13.06
N ARG A 243 22.05 -2.57 13.38
CA ARG A 243 22.73 -1.50 12.65
C ARG A 243 24.17 -1.90 12.36
N ASP A 244 24.68 -1.47 11.21
CA ASP A 244 26.02 -1.78 10.73
C ASP A 244 26.29 -3.29 10.54
N GLY A 245 25.24 -4.11 10.45
CA GLY A 245 25.32 -5.55 10.22
C GLY A 245 25.90 -6.34 11.39
N GLU A 246 25.84 -5.79 12.60
CA GLU A 246 26.28 -6.49 13.82
C GLU A 246 25.26 -7.56 14.27
N LEU A 247 25.77 -8.61 14.91
CA LEU A 247 24.91 -9.63 15.50
C LEU A 247 24.31 -9.11 16.82
N PRO A 248 23.02 -9.39 17.10
CA PRO A 248 22.37 -8.93 18.32
C PRO A 248 22.95 -9.63 19.56
N SER A 249 23.01 -8.90 20.67
CA SER A 249 23.34 -9.48 21.97
C SER A 249 22.18 -10.33 22.51
N SER A 250 22.47 -11.19 23.50
CA SER A 250 21.45 -12.01 24.16
C SER A 250 20.32 -11.17 24.78
N ASP A 251 20.63 -10.00 25.34
CA ASP A 251 19.62 -9.09 25.91
C ASP A 251 18.66 -8.55 24.83
N ILE A 252 19.17 -8.24 23.63
CA ILE A 252 18.36 -7.76 22.51
C ILE A 252 17.46 -8.88 22.00
N LEU A 253 18.00 -10.10 21.85
CA LEU A 253 17.21 -11.27 21.47
C LEU A 253 16.08 -11.53 22.47
N GLN A 254 16.37 -11.41 23.77
CA GLN A 254 15.36 -11.56 24.83
C GLN A 254 14.30 -10.46 24.79
N ALA A 255 14.68 -9.21 24.52
CA ALA A 255 13.74 -8.09 24.38
C ALA A 255 12.81 -8.30 23.18
N VAL A 256 13.35 -8.68 22.03
CA VAL A 256 12.57 -9.00 20.82
C VAL A 256 11.65 -10.19 21.06
N HIS A 257 12.16 -11.26 21.67
CA HIS A 257 11.34 -12.42 22.04
C HIS A 257 10.18 -12.02 22.94
N SER A 258 10.43 -11.20 23.97
CA SER A 258 9.39 -10.74 24.90
C SER A 258 8.32 -9.90 24.19
N ALA A 259 8.72 -9.04 23.25
CA ALA A 259 7.80 -8.23 22.46
C ALA A 259 6.93 -9.08 21.51
N CYS A 260 7.54 -10.04 20.81
CA CYS A 260 6.86 -10.88 19.82
C CYS A 260 6.05 -12.03 20.43
N ASN A 261 6.40 -12.48 21.64
CA ASN A 261 5.80 -13.64 22.31
C ASN A 261 4.76 -13.25 23.40
N SER A 262 4.39 -11.97 23.48
CA SER A 262 3.33 -11.50 24.39
C SER A 262 1.96 -12.08 24.00
N ASP A 263 1.11 -12.41 24.97
CA ASP A 263 -0.26 -12.94 24.74
C ASP A 263 -1.17 -11.98 23.96
N ARG A 264 -0.83 -10.69 23.90
CA ARG A 264 -1.55 -9.68 23.10
C ARG A 264 -1.02 -9.54 21.68
N VAL A 265 0.09 -10.20 21.36
CA VAL A 265 0.83 -10.05 20.10
C VAL A 265 0.85 -11.36 19.32
N ARG A 266 1.23 -12.48 19.95
CA ARG A 266 1.33 -13.77 19.25
C ARG A 266 -0.06 -14.40 19.08
N PRO A 267 -0.34 -15.01 17.92
CA PRO A 267 -1.45 -15.95 17.80
C PRO A 267 -1.29 -17.10 18.79
N LEU A 268 -2.43 -17.65 19.26
CA LEU A 268 -2.46 -18.63 20.34
C LEU A 268 -1.58 -19.85 20.07
N THR A 269 -1.57 -20.33 18.82
CA THR A 269 -0.84 -21.53 18.42
C THR A 269 0.66 -21.30 18.32
N ASP A 270 1.10 -20.09 18.00
CA ASP A 270 2.45 -19.86 17.51
C ASP A 270 3.51 -20.07 18.59
N LYS A 271 4.57 -20.80 18.19
CA LYS A 271 5.80 -21.00 18.95
C LYS A 271 6.88 -20.07 18.40
N VAL A 272 7.00 -18.91 19.03
CA VAL A 272 7.95 -17.88 18.61
C VAL A 272 9.35 -18.20 19.12
N THR A 273 10.32 -18.21 18.21
CA THR A 273 11.75 -18.34 18.50
C THR A 273 12.49 -17.17 17.89
N VAL A 274 13.42 -16.56 18.63
CA VAL A 274 14.21 -15.42 18.16
C VAL A 274 15.70 -15.76 18.22
N LEU A 275 16.39 -15.65 17.08
CA LEU A 275 17.79 -16.05 16.93
C LEU A 275 18.61 -14.95 16.24
N ALA A 276 19.94 -15.02 16.42
CA ALA A 276 20.86 -14.28 15.56
C ALA A 276 20.95 -14.95 14.17
N PRO A 277 21.22 -14.19 13.10
CA PRO A 277 21.62 -14.76 11.81
C PRO A 277 22.90 -15.59 11.94
N ASP A 278 22.99 -16.67 11.16
CA ASP A 278 24.19 -17.51 11.12
C ASP A 278 25.27 -16.77 10.31
N ALA A 279 26.42 -16.48 10.93
CA ALA A 279 27.50 -15.77 10.27
C ALA A 279 28.25 -16.67 9.27
N VAL A 280 28.32 -16.23 8.01
CA VAL A 280 29.13 -16.86 6.96
C VAL A 280 30.30 -15.95 6.63
N ASN A 281 31.50 -16.35 7.01
CA ASN A 281 32.69 -15.57 6.74
C ASN A 281 33.15 -15.73 5.28
N TYR A 282 33.55 -14.64 4.65
CA TYR A 282 34.15 -14.66 3.32
C TYR A 282 35.35 -13.72 3.23
N ASP A 283 36.31 -14.07 2.38
CA ASP A 283 37.50 -13.24 2.15
C ASP A 283 37.30 -12.33 0.94
N ILE A 284 37.94 -11.16 0.99
CA ILE A 284 38.07 -10.24 -0.14
C ILE A 284 39.55 -10.19 -0.53
N ASP A 285 39.89 -10.72 -1.71
CA ASP A 285 41.22 -10.61 -2.33
C ASP A 285 41.04 -10.09 -3.76
N MET A 286 41.51 -8.87 -3.99
CA MET A 286 41.35 -8.21 -5.27
C MET A 286 42.58 -7.39 -5.66
N THR A 287 42.80 -7.28 -6.97
CA THR A 287 43.80 -6.41 -7.57
C THR A 287 43.12 -5.46 -8.54
N TYR A 288 43.48 -4.19 -8.51
CA TYR A 288 42.95 -3.18 -9.43
C TYR A 288 44.06 -2.35 -10.07
N TRP A 289 43.78 -1.84 -11.27
CA TRP A 289 44.68 -1.01 -12.05
C TRP A 289 44.02 0.32 -12.39
N ILE A 290 44.83 1.37 -12.50
CA ILE A 290 44.39 2.72 -12.84
C ILE A 290 44.85 3.05 -14.25
N ASP A 291 44.02 3.75 -15.00
CA ASP A 291 44.40 4.25 -16.32
C ASP A 291 45.58 5.23 -16.21
N SER A 292 46.63 5.06 -17.04
CA SER A 292 47.78 5.96 -17.03
C SER A 292 47.43 7.43 -17.26
N ARG A 293 46.33 7.74 -17.94
CA ARG A 293 45.82 9.12 -18.11
C ARG A 293 45.44 9.78 -16.78
N ASN A 294 45.09 8.97 -15.78
CA ASN A 294 44.70 9.41 -14.45
C ASN A 294 45.85 9.29 -13.43
N ALA A 295 47.10 9.18 -13.88
CA ALA A 295 48.27 9.02 -13.00
C ALA A 295 48.39 10.12 -11.94
N THR A 296 48.02 11.36 -12.27
CA THR A 296 48.03 12.50 -11.33
C THR A 296 47.01 12.37 -10.20
N ASP A 297 45.91 11.65 -10.46
CA ASP A 297 44.82 11.42 -9.50
C ASP A 297 44.93 10.07 -8.79
N ALA A 298 46.00 9.31 -9.04
CA ALA A 298 46.15 7.93 -8.58
C ALA A 298 45.95 7.81 -7.06
N ALA A 299 46.57 8.68 -6.25
CA ALA A 299 46.40 8.65 -4.79
C ALA A 299 44.94 8.88 -4.34
N SER A 300 44.21 9.77 -5.04
CA SER A 300 42.79 10.02 -4.77
C SER A 300 41.93 8.82 -5.17
N ILE A 301 42.20 8.20 -6.32
CA ILE A 301 41.51 6.99 -6.77
C ILE A 301 41.74 5.84 -5.80
N GLN A 302 42.97 5.62 -5.32
CA GLN A 302 43.26 4.57 -4.33
C GLN A 302 42.43 4.76 -3.05
N SER A 303 42.29 6.00 -2.56
CA SER A 303 41.44 6.31 -1.40
C SER A 303 39.95 6.02 -1.67
N ARG A 304 39.43 6.39 -2.85
CA ARG A 304 38.05 6.09 -3.23
C ARG A 304 37.80 4.60 -3.40
N VAL A 305 38.78 3.85 -3.92
CA VAL A 305 38.71 2.38 -4.04
C VAL A 305 38.62 1.75 -2.65
N GLN A 306 39.40 2.21 -1.68
CA GLN A 306 39.30 1.73 -0.30
C GLN A 306 37.91 2.00 0.30
N GLN A 307 37.34 3.20 0.07
CA GLN A 307 35.99 3.54 0.49
C GLN A 307 34.91 2.69 -0.22
N ALA A 308 35.11 2.37 -1.49
CA ALA A 308 34.20 1.51 -2.25
C ALA A 308 34.19 0.08 -1.71
N VAL A 309 35.35 -0.45 -1.30
CA VAL A 309 35.46 -1.76 -0.65
C VAL A 309 34.75 -1.74 0.71
N GLU A 310 34.94 -0.71 1.53
CA GLU A 310 34.20 -0.55 2.78
C GLU A 310 32.69 -0.46 2.55
N THR A 311 32.28 0.30 1.53
CA THR A 311 30.86 0.41 1.13
C THR A 311 30.30 -0.95 0.72
N TYR A 312 31.06 -1.76 -0.02
CA TYR A 312 30.67 -3.12 -0.36
C TYR A 312 30.51 -4.00 0.89
N ILE A 313 31.46 -3.93 1.84
CA ILE A 313 31.38 -4.68 3.10
C ILE A 313 30.10 -4.32 3.86
N GLN A 314 29.83 -3.02 4.03
CA GLN A 314 28.63 -2.53 4.71
C GLN A 314 27.34 -2.93 3.98
N TRP A 315 27.33 -2.80 2.65
CA TRP A 315 26.21 -3.23 1.81
C TRP A 315 25.98 -4.75 1.93
N GLN A 316 27.02 -5.57 1.88
CA GLN A 316 26.89 -7.03 1.94
C GLN A 316 26.25 -7.49 3.26
N LYS A 317 26.70 -6.91 4.39
CA LYS A 317 26.18 -7.26 5.72
C LYS A 317 24.92 -6.52 6.13
N ALA A 318 24.30 -5.70 5.26
CA ALA A 318 23.10 -4.92 5.60
C ALA A 318 21.78 -5.69 5.49
N ARG A 319 21.79 -6.94 4.98
CA ARG A 319 20.59 -7.78 4.85
C ARG A 319 20.87 -9.24 5.16
N ILE A 320 19.90 -9.90 5.77
CA ILE A 320 19.93 -11.36 6.00
C ILE A 320 19.59 -12.07 4.68
N GLY A 321 20.28 -13.16 4.37
CA GLY A 321 20.07 -13.97 3.16
C GLY A 321 20.56 -13.31 1.87
N ARG A 322 21.43 -12.29 1.96
CA ARG A 322 22.02 -11.66 0.79
C ARG A 322 23.18 -12.51 0.26
N ASP A 323 23.04 -12.98 -0.98
CA ASP A 323 24.11 -13.69 -1.70
C ASP A 323 25.39 -12.87 -1.77
N ILE A 324 26.53 -13.55 -1.73
CA ILE A 324 27.84 -12.91 -1.92
C ILE A 324 28.02 -12.71 -3.43
N ASN A 325 28.13 -11.44 -3.85
CA ASN A 325 28.18 -11.09 -5.27
C ASN A 325 29.41 -10.23 -5.61
N PRO A 326 30.47 -10.82 -6.21
CA PRO A 326 31.65 -10.05 -6.61
C PRO A 326 31.38 -9.00 -7.70
N SER A 327 30.28 -9.12 -8.44
CA SER A 327 29.92 -8.14 -9.47
C SER A 327 29.66 -6.76 -8.88
N GLU A 328 29.06 -6.70 -7.68
CA GLU A 328 28.80 -5.43 -6.99
C GLU A 328 30.11 -4.80 -6.50
N LEU A 329 31.04 -5.61 -5.98
CA LEU A 329 32.38 -5.17 -5.61
C LEU A 329 33.12 -4.57 -6.82
N ILE A 330 33.13 -5.29 -7.96
CA ILE A 330 33.73 -4.81 -9.21
C ILE A 330 33.09 -3.48 -9.64
N ARG A 331 31.75 -3.39 -9.63
CA ARG A 331 31.01 -2.18 -10.01
C ARG A 331 31.38 -0.98 -9.14
N LEU A 332 31.41 -1.15 -7.81
CA LEU A 332 31.77 -0.09 -6.87
C LEU A 332 33.22 0.35 -7.05
N THR A 333 34.15 -0.58 -7.25
CA THR A 333 35.57 -0.28 -7.47
C THR A 333 35.81 0.43 -8.81
N MET A 334 35.14 0.01 -9.88
CA MET A 334 35.22 0.69 -11.19
C MET A 334 34.68 2.12 -11.11
N ASN A 335 33.53 2.31 -10.45
CA ASN A 335 32.96 3.64 -10.22
C ASN A 335 33.87 4.56 -9.39
N ALA A 336 34.74 4.00 -8.54
CA ALA A 336 35.73 4.76 -7.78
C ALA A 336 36.89 5.30 -8.66
N GLY A 337 37.03 4.81 -9.90
CA GLY A 337 38.04 5.25 -10.87
C GLY A 337 39.05 4.17 -11.26
N ALA A 338 38.86 2.91 -10.84
CA ALA A 338 39.66 1.80 -11.35
C ALA A 338 39.28 1.49 -12.80
N ARG A 339 40.29 1.25 -13.65
CA ARG A 339 40.07 0.87 -15.05
C ARG A 339 39.77 -0.62 -15.18
N ARG A 340 40.55 -1.44 -14.48
CA ARG A 340 40.41 -2.90 -14.46
C ARG A 340 40.46 -3.40 -13.03
N VAL A 341 39.64 -4.41 -12.76
CA VAL A 341 39.55 -5.06 -11.45
C VAL A 341 39.56 -6.56 -11.66
N THR A 342 40.39 -7.26 -10.89
CA THR A 342 40.43 -8.73 -10.84
C THR A 342 40.16 -9.15 -9.41
N VAL A 343 39.09 -9.89 -9.20
CA VAL A 343 38.66 -10.39 -7.89
C VAL A 343 38.99 -11.89 -7.83
N ASN A 344 39.91 -12.27 -6.93
CA ASN A 344 40.23 -13.66 -6.65
C ASN A 344 39.25 -14.26 -5.65
N SER A 345 38.82 -13.45 -4.68
CA SER A 345 37.74 -13.75 -3.74
C SER A 345 36.98 -12.47 -3.35
N PRO A 346 35.66 -12.55 -3.09
CA PRO A 346 34.85 -13.77 -3.09
C PRO A 346 34.42 -14.20 -4.50
N ALA A 347 34.19 -15.50 -4.70
CA ALA A 347 33.39 -15.98 -5.83
C ALA A 347 31.90 -15.76 -5.52
N HIS A 348 31.04 -15.77 -6.56
CA HIS A 348 29.60 -15.73 -6.31
C HIS A 348 29.18 -16.98 -5.53
N SER A 349 28.52 -16.78 -4.39
CA SER A 349 27.96 -17.86 -3.58
C SER A 349 26.58 -17.49 -3.06
N VAL A 350 25.68 -18.48 -3.12
CA VAL A 350 24.33 -18.38 -2.56
C VAL A 350 24.44 -18.51 -1.04
N VAL A 351 23.84 -17.56 -0.33
CA VAL A 351 23.79 -17.56 1.14
C VAL A 351 22.42 -18.08 1.57
N GLU A 352 22.35 -18.93 2.59
CA GLU A 352 21.06 -19.41 3.05
C GLU A 352 20.22 -18.26 3.62
N LYS A 353 18.90 -18.37 3.52
CA LYS A 353 17.98 -17.29 3.92
C LYS A 353 18.15 -16.82 5.36
N THR A 354 18.69 -17.65 6.25
CA THR A 354 18.91 -17.37 7.68
C THR A 354 20.31 -16.85 8.00
N GLN A 355 21.20 -16.81 7.01
CA GLN A 355 22.61 -16.46 7.16
C GLN A 355 22.86 -14.99 6.86
N VAL A 356 23.95 -14.45 7.40
CA VAL A 356 24.48 -13.13 7.05
C VAL A 356 25.95 -13.28 6.66
N ALA A 357 26.34 -12.69 5.53
CA ALA A 357 27.71 -12.73 5.06
C ALA A 357 28.56 -11.66 5.75
N ILE A 358 29.67 -12.07 6.38
CA ILE A 358 30.59 -11.18 7.10
C ILE A 358 31.96 -11.25 6.42
N ALA A 359 32.48 -10.09 6.02
CA ALA A 359 33.80 -10.02 5.40
C ALA A 359 34.90 -10.21 6.44
N GLY A 360 35.93 -10.98 6.10
CA GLY A 360 37.23 -10.93 6.75
C GLY A 360 37.99 -9.63 6.44
N THR A 361 39.24 -9.54 6.86
CA THR A 361 40.09 -8.39 6.54
C THR A 361 40.32 -8.30 5.03
N PRO A 362 39.91 -7.21 4.35
CA PRO A 362 40.02 -7.11 2.91
C PRO A 362 41.49 -6.94 2.47
N LYS A 363 41.90 -7.74 1.50
CA LYS A 363 43.20 -7.64 0.84
C LYS A 363 43.02 -6.95 -0.51
N VAL A 364 43.38 -5.68 -0.55
CA VAL A 364 43.22 -4.81 -1.72
C VAL A 364 44.60 -4.44 -2.26
N THR A 365 44.93 -4.92 -3.47
CA THR A 365 46.24 -4.73 -4.08
C THR A 365 46.16 -3.73 -5.23
N TYR A 366 46.98 -2.68 -5.20
CA TYR A 366 47.16 -1.79 -6.35
C TYR A 366 48.14 -2.42 -7.34
N GLY A 367 47.67 -2.75 -8.53
CA GLY A 367 48.44 -3.42 -9.59
C GLY A 367 49.27 -2.50 -10.48
N GLY A 368 49.16 -1.17 -10.31
CA GLY A 368 49.89 -0.17 -11.09
C GLY A 368 49.04 0.58 -12.11
N LEU A 369 49.72 1.35 -12.94
CA LEU A 369 49.13 2.05 -14.08
C LEU A 369 49.08 1.13 -15.30
N GLU A 370 48.08 1.29 -16.15
CA GLU A 370 47.89 0.49 -17.37
C GLU A 370 47.41 1.38 -18.53
N ASP A 371 48.03 1.20 -19.70
CA ASP A 371 47.73 1.90 -20.97
C ASP A 371 46.72 1.16 -21.83
N ASP A 372 46.11 1.86 -22.79
CA ASP A 372 45.10 1.29 -23.72
C ASP A 372 45.59 0.10 -24.55
#